data_AF-A0A133KAH8-F1
#
_entry.id   AF-A0A133KAH8-F1
#
_cell.length_a   1.000
_cell.length_b   1.000
_cell.length_c   1.000
_cell.angle_alpha   90.00
_cell.angle_beta   90.00
_cell.angle_gamma   90.00
#
_symmetry.space_group_name_H-M   'P 1'
#
loop_
_entity.id
_entity.type
_entity.pdbx_description
1 polymer ?
#
loop_
_entity_poly.entity_id
_entity_poly.type
_entity_poly.pdbx_seq_one_letter_code
_entity_poly.pdbx_strand_id
1 'polypeptide(L)'
;MKKYEGISFALFIFSALVYLISIYGGVDLFPGQITIIILTVFPIIGLILAFSSKGGGFMKVISIIGNLAVLMIAVIVPVIVTTFFWNQP
;
A
#
# COMPACT_ATOMS: atom_id res chain seq x y z
N MET A 1 12.50 1.47 -17.49
CA MET A 1 13.65 2.04 -16.77
C MET A 1 13.75 1.30 -15.45
N LYS A 2 14.83 0.56 -15.19
CA LYS A 2 14.96 -0.27 -13.97
C LYS A 2 14.79 0.56 -12.67
N LYS A 3 15.07 1.87 -12.73
CA LYS A 3 14.87 2.82 -11.63
C LYS A 3 13.43 2.86 -11.10
N TYR A 4 12.41 2.71 -11.95
CA TYR A 4 11.01 2.77 -11.50
C TYR A 4 10.57 1.53 -10.72
N GLU A 5 11.16 0.36 -11.02
CA GLU A 5 10.89 -0.88 -10.27
C GLU A 5 11.40 -0.77 -8.84
N GLY A 6 12.62 -0.25 -8.67
CA GLY A 6 13.22 -0.03 -7.35
C GLY A 6 12.44 0.99 -6.51
N ILE A 7 11.98 2.11 -7.12
CA ILE A 7 11.16 3.10 -6.40
C ILE A 7 9.80 2.50 -6.02
N SER A 8 9.14 1.79 -6.94
CA SER A 8 7.88 1.11 -6.66
C SER A 8 8.01 0.08 -5.54
N PHE A 9 9.11 -0.68 -5.53
CA PHE A 9 9.42 -1.64 -4.48
C PHE A 9 9.65 -0.94 -3.14
N ALA A 10 10.41 0.16 -3.12
CA ALA A 10 10.64 0.93 -1.90
C ALA A 10 9.34 1.50 -1.32
N LEU A 11 8.44 2.02 -2.18
CA LEU A 11 7.12 2.48 -1.77
C LEU A 11 6.27 1.34 -1.19
N PHE A 12 6.29 0.16 -1.81
CA PHE A 12 5.63 -1.04 -1.28
C PHE A 12 6.14 -1.38 0.13
N ILE A 13 7.46 -1.53 0.30
CA ILE A 13 8.05 -1.89 1.59
C ILE A 13 7.74 -0.83 2.66
N PHE A 14 7.86 0.45 2.31
CA PHE A 14 7.52 1.54 3.23
C PHE A 14 6.05 1.47 3.66
N SER A 15 5.12 1.38 2.72
CA SER A 15 3.69 1.31 3.05
C SER A 15 3.32 0.04 3.83
N ALA A 16 3.94 -1.10 3.52
CA ALA A 16 3.75 -2.34 4.27
C ALA A 16 4.24 -2.20 5.72
N LEU A 17 5.40 -1.59 5.94
CA LEU A 17 5.93 -1.34 7.29
C LEU A 17 5.04 -0.37 8.07
N VAL A 18 4.58 0.72 7.44
CA VAL A 18 3.64 1.65 8.07
C VAL A 18 2.37 0.91 8.50
N TYR A 19 1.78 0.09 7.63
CA TYR A 19 0.58 -0.68 7.97
C TYR A 19 0.83 -1.66 9.14
N LEU A 20 1.90 -2.45 9.07
CA LEU A 20 2.19 -3.45 10.08
C LEU A 20 2.49 -2.82 11.44
N ILE A 21 3.26 -1.73 11.48
CA ILE A 21 3.57 -1.05 12.74
C ILE A 21 2.33 -0.35 13.29
N SER A 22 1.52 0.29 12.45
CA SER A 22 0.28 0.94 12.91
C SER A 22 -0.73 -0.04 13.49
N ILE A 23 -0.83 -1.26 12.97
CA ILE A 23 -1.76 -2.28 13.48
C ILE A 23 -1.18 -3.06 14.68
N TYR A 24 0.08 -3.48 14.59
CA TYR A 24 0.66 -4.44 15.55
C TYR A 24 1.71 -3.83 16.49
N GLY A 25 2.19 -2.63 16.20
CA GLY A 25 3.27 -1.99 16.97
C GLY A 25 2.80 -1.32 18.26
N GLY A 26 1.50 -1.13 18.46
CA GLY A 26 0.96 -0.44 19.63
C GLY A 26 1.41 1.03 19.74
N VAL A 27 1.91 1.61 18.65
CA VAL A 27 2.40 2.99 18.56
C VAL A 27 1.87 3.65 17.29
N ASP A 28 1.42 4.89 17.43
CA ASP A 28 1.00 5.71 16.29
C ASP A 28 2.22 6.39 15.67
N LEU A 29 2.75 5.83 14.57
CA LEU A 29 3.84 6.44 13.81
C LEU A 29 3.44 7.80 13.21
N PHE A 30 2.18 7.93 12.81
CA PHE A 30 1.60 9.12 12.19
C PHE A 30 0.14 9.27 12.64
N PRO A 31 -0.42 10.51 12.59
CA PRO A 31 -1.85 10.71 12.78
C PRO A 31 -2.68 9.88 11.81
N GLY A 32 -3.82 9.34 12.26
CA GLY A 32 -4.62 8.37 11.48
C GLY A 32 -4.97 8.83 10.06
N GLN A 33 -5.30 10.11 9.87
CA GLN A 33 -5.56 10.67 8.52
C GLN A 33 -4.32 10.60 7.61
N ILE A 34 -3.13 10.88 8.16
CA ILE A 34 -1.86 10.82 7.42
C ILE A 34 -1.53 9.35 7.10
N THR A 35 -1.75 8.43 8.04
CA THR A 35 -1.57 6.99 7.81
C THR A 35 -2.42 6.51 6.64
N ILE A 36 -3.71 6.87 6.59
CA ILE A 36 -4.61 6.50 5.49
C ILE A 36 -4.11 7.08 4.15
N ILE A 37 -3.67 8.34 4.13
CA ILE A 37 -3.11 8.97 2.93
C ILE A 37 -1.86 8.20 2.45
N ILE A 38 -0.94 7.86 3.35
CA ILE A 38 0.26 7.08 3.01
C ILE A 38 -0.13 5.72 2.44
N LEU A 39 -1.02 4.99 3.11
CA LEU A 39 -1.45 3.64 2.72
C LEU A 39 -2.31 3.60 1.46
N THR A 40 -2.79 4.76 0.99
CA THR A 40 -3.54 4.88 -0.27
C THR A 40 -2.64 5.41 -1.39
N VAL A 41 -2.05 6.58 -1.19
CA VAL A 41 -1.35 7.32 -2.25
C VAL A 41 -0.04 6.64 -2.63
N PHE A 42 0.75 6.16 -1.66
CA PHE A 42 2.06 5.58 -1.98
C PHE A 42 1.94 4.27 -2.74
N PRO A 43 1.04 3.34 -2.38
CA PRO A 43 0.80 2.16 -3.19
C PRO A 43 0.27 2.47 -4.59
N ILE A 44 -0.61 3.47 -4.74
CA ILE A 44 -1.10 3.89 -6.07
C ILE A 44 0.07 4.40 -6.94
N ILE A 45 0.91 5.28 -6.39
CA ILE A 45 2.12 5.75 -7.09
C ILE A 45 3.04 4.57 -7.39
N GLY A 46 3.23 3.65 -6.44
CA GLY A 46 4.00 2.42 -6.60
C GLY A 46 3.49 1.59 -7.78
N LEU A 47 2.18 1.38 -7.89
CA LEU A 47 1.58 0.66 -9.02
C LEU A 47 1.82 1.38 -10.35
N ILE A 48 1.58 2.69 -10.41
CA ILE A 48 1.83 3.50 -11.61
C ILE A 48 3.28 3.33 -12.07
N LEU A 49 4.24 3.40 -11.14
CA LEU A 49 5.67 3.24 -11.44
C LEU A 49 6.02 1.81 -11.89
N ALA A 50 5.45 0.78 -11.27
CA ALA A 50 5.68 -0.60 -11.67
C ALA A 50 5.11 -0.89 -13.07
N PHE A 51 3.89 -0.46 -13.37
CA PHE A 51 3.28 -0.63 -14.69
C PHE A 51 4.00 0.18 -15.77
N SER A 52 4.49 1.38 -15.42
CA SER A 52 5.28 2.24 -16.32
C SER A 52 6.72 1.73 -16.53
N SER A 53 7.16 0.73 -15.76
CA SER A 53 8.47 0.13 -15.96
C SER A 53 8.47 -0.74 -17.23
N LYS A 54 9.45 -0.49 -18.10
CA LYS A 54 9.72 -1.33 -19.28
C LYS A 54 10.32 -2.71 -18.95
N GLY A 55 10.66 -2.98 -17.69
CA GLY A 55 11.15 -4.31 -17.30
C GLY A 55 9.99 -5.27 -17.01
N GLY A 56 10.28 -6.56 -17.04
CA GLY A 56 9.32 -7.65 -16.76
C GLY A 56 9.85 -8.63 -15.72
N GLY A 57 10.84 -8.22 -14.93
CA GLY A 57 11.51 -9.10 -13.97
C GLY A 57 10.70 -9.34 -12.70
N PHE A 58 11.19 -10.28 -11.89
CA PHE A 58 10.62 -10.66 -10.60
C PHE A 58 10.29 -9.47 -9.67
N MET A 59 11.18 -8.46 -9.62
CA MET A 59 10.96 -7.26 -8.80
C MET A 59 9.70 -6.48 -9.20
N LYS A 60 9.40 -6.36 -10.50
CA LYS A 60 8.17 -5.71 -10.96
C LYS A 60 6.93 -6.46 -10.46
N VAL A 61 6.94 -7.79 -10.57
CA VAL A 61 5.82 -8.63 -10.16
C VAL A 61 5.58 -8.50 -8.66
N ILE A 62 6.63 -8.58 -7.84
CA ILE A 62 6.50 -8.37 -6.39
C ILE A 62 5.97 -6.97 -6.09
N SER A 63 6.51 -5.93 -6.72
CA SER A 63 6.04 -4.56 -6.45
C SER A 63 4.57 -4.36 -6.83
N ILE A 64 4.09 -4.98 -7.91
CA ILE A 64 2.67 -4.91 -8.28
C ILE A 64 1.81 -5.63 -7.23
N ILE A 65 2.14 -6.89 -6.93
CA ILE A 65 1.37 -7.70 -5.97
C ILE A 65 1.38 -7.04 -4.59
N GLY A 66 2.55 -6.58 -4.14
CA GLY A 66 2.73 -5.94 -2.84
C GLY A 66 1.94 -4.65 -2.69
N ASN A 67 2.03 -3.73 -3.66
CA ASN A 67 1.27 -2.48 -3.61
C ASN A 67 -0.25 -2.74 -3.70
N LEU A 68 -0.70 -3.71 -4.52
CA LEU A 68 -2.10 -4.14 -4.54
C LEU A 68 -2.54 -4.73 -3.19
N ALA A 69 -1.72 -5.59 -2.58
CA ALA A 69 -2.04 -6.20 -1.31
C ALA A 69 -2.20 -5.15 -0.20
N VAL A 70 -1.30 -4.15 -0.14
CA VAL A 70 -1.42 -3.04 0.81
C VAL A 70 -2.72 -2.28 0.59
N LEU A 71 -3.06 -1.88 -0.65
CA LEU A 71 -4.32 -1.17 -0.93
C LEU A 71 -5.55 -2.00 -0.55
N MET A 72 -5.55 -3.28 -0.92
CA MET A 72 -6.66 -4.17 -0.66
C MET A 72 -6.88 -4.35 0.84
N ILE A 73 -5.84 -4.67 1.59
CA ILE A 73 -5.94 -5.03 3.00
C ILE A 73 -6.09 -3.77 3.88
N ALA A 74 -5.35 -2.71 3.59
CA ALA A 74 -5.29 -1.54 4.47
C ALA A 74 -6.39 -0.50 4.19
N VAL A 75 -6.97 -0.49 2.99
CA VAL A 75 -7.93 0.55 2.58
C VAL A 75 -9.24 -0.07 2.11
N ILE A 76 -9.20 -0.90 1.07
CA ILE A 76 -10.42 -1.37 0.40
C ILE A 76 -11.24 -2.30 1.31
N VAL A 77 -10.61 -3.29 1.95
CA VAL A 77 -11.29 -4.21 2.86
C VAL A 77 -11.92 -3.45 4.04
N PRO A 78 -11.20 -2.59 4.78
CA PRO A 78 -11.80 -1.78 5.84
C PRO A 78 -12.97 -0.91 5.36
N VAL A 79 -12.85 -0.25 4.21
CA VAL A 79 -13.93 0.56 3.64
C VAL A 79 -15.15 -0.30 3.32
N ILE A 80 -14.96 -1.45 2.67
CA ILE A 80 -16.06 -2.36 2.33
C ILE A 80 -16.73 -2.88 3.61
N VAL A 81 -15.95 -3.35 4.58
CA VAL A 81 -16.47 -3.93 5.82
C VAL A 81 -17.25 -2.89 6.62
N THR A 82 -16.67 -1.71 6.85
CA THR A 82 -17.32 -0.65 7.65
C THR A 82 -18.52 -0.02 6.93
N THR A 83 -18.50 0.06 5.59
CA THR A 83 -19.59 0.69 4.83
C THR A 83 -20.77 -0.24 4.57
N PHE A 84 -20.53 -1.53 4.32
CA PHE A 84 -21.57 -2.46 3.86
C PHE A 84 -21.97 -3.53 4.88
N PHE A 85 -21.08 -3.91 5.80
CA PHE A 85 -21.34 -5.02 6.74
C PHE A 85 -21.52 -4.54 8.19
N TRP A 86 -20.72 -3.58 8.63
CA TRP A 86 -20.74 -3.03 9.99
C TRP A 86 -21.12 -1.55 10.00
N ASN A 87 -22.19 -1.21 9.28
CA ASN A 87 -22.74 0.15 9.21
C ASN A 87 -23.96 0.39 10.11
N GLN A 88 -24.25 -0.54 11.03
CA GLN A 88 -25.39 -0.48 11.94
C GLN A 88 -24.99 0.16 13.28
N PRO A 89 -25.82 1.05 13.85
CA PRO A 89 -25.55 1.75 15.10
C PRO A 89 -25.60 0.85 16.34
#